data_AF-A0A1V3WS11-F1
#
_entry.id   AF-A0A1V3WS11-F1
#
_cell.length_a   1.000
_cell.length_b   1.000
_cell.length_c   1.000
_cell.angle_alpha   90.00
_cell.angle_beta   90.00
_cell.angle_gamma   90.00
#
_symmetry.space_group_name_H-M   'P 1'
#
loop_
_entity.id
_entity.type
_entity.pdbx_description
1 polymer ?
#
loop_
_entity_poly.entity_id
_entity_poly.type
_entity_poly.pdbx_seq_one_letter_code
_entity_poly.pdbx_strand_id
1 'polypeptide(L)'
;MHVVTLRDPSSSVVAQFVPEAGMIGSALTDGGVQLLGQRRGLDAYITAGKTMGIPILYPWANRLGANTYTAEDATVTLTAGLTEFAPTRPGCRSTVSWPHIPAGG
;
A
#
# COMPACT_ATOMS: atom_id res chain seq x y z
N MET A 1 3.64 15.67 -2.89
CA MET A 1 3.77 14.25 -2.52
C MET A 1 5.17 13.81 -2.86
N HIS A 2 5.92 13.30 -1.88
CA HIS A 2 7.30 12.91 -2.11
C HIS A 2 7.39 11.52 -2.75
N VAL A 3 8.31 11.36 -3.71
CA VAL A 3 8.60 10.08 -4.34
C VAL A 3 9.98 9.63 -3.90
N VAL A 4 10.05 8.49 -3.22
CA VAL A 4 11.30 7.82 -2.90
C VAL A 4 11.66 6.90 -4.07
N THR A 5 12.85 7.09 -4.64
CA THR A 5 13.34 6.25 -5.74
C THR A 5 14.45 5.34 -5.25
N LEU A 6 14.27 4.03 -5.41
CA LEU A 6 15.29 3.02 -5.17
C LEU A 6 15.89 2.58 -6.50
N ARG A 7 17.21 2.46 -6.56
CA ARG A 7 17.97 2.04 -7.75
C ARG A 7 18.97 0.97 -7.35
N ASP A 8 19.06 -0.08 -8.15
CA ASP A 8 20.14 -1.05 -8.04
C ASP A 8 21.34 -0.57 -8.88
N PRO A 9 22.54 -0.38 -8.30
CA PRO A 9 23.72 0.05 -9.06
C PRO A 9 24.22 -1.01 -10.06
N SER A 10 23.78 -2.26 -9.92
CA SER A 10 24.22 -3.38 -10.77
C SER A 10 23.24 -3.78 -11.87
N SER A 11 22.05 -3.17 -11.91
CA SER A 11 21.01 -3.44 -12.91
C SER A 11 20.29 -2.18 -13.37
N SER A 12 19.43 -2.32 -14.38
CA SER A 12 18.58 -1.23 -14.89
C SER A 12 17.27 -1.06 -14.10
N VAL A 13 17.09 -1.79 -13.00
CA VAL A 13 15.84 -1.79 -12.23
C VAL A 13 15.75 -0.54 -11.35
N VAL A 14 14.62 0.15 -11.44
CA VAL A 14 14.28 1.32 -10.63
C VAL A 14 12.88 1.15 -10.07
N ALA A 15 12.71 1.36 -8.77
CA ALA A 15 11.43 1.34 -8.09
C ALA A 15 11.11 2.70 -7.48
N GLN A 16 9.85 3.10 -7.52
CA GLN A 16 9.37 4.35 -6.91
C GLN A 16 8.26 4.07 -5.92
N PHE A 17 8.35 4.70 -4.76
CA PHE A 17 7.39 4.59 -3.68
C PHE A 17 6.92 5.97 -3.23
N VAL A 18 5.67 6.04 -2.77
CA VAL A 18 5.07 7.27 -2.26
C VAL A 18 4.65 7.06 -0.81
N PRO A 19 5.52 7.41 0.16
CA PRO A 19 5.27 7.16 1.59
C PRO A 19 3.93 7.72 2.09
N GLU A 20 3.59 8.94 1.67
CA GLU A 20 2.39 9.64 2.13
C GLU A 20 1.10 9.02 1.57
N ALA A 21 1.18 8.20 0.52
CA ALA A 21 0.06 7.46 -0.08
C ALA A 21 -0.01 6.00 0.42
N GLY A 22 0.26 5.78 1.70
CA GLY A 22 0.28 4.43 2.26
C GLY A 22 1.44 3.58 1.77
N MET A 23 2.57 4.22 1.43
CA MET A 23 3.77 3.56 0.90
C MET A 23 3.49 2.75 -0.39
N ILE A 24 2.63 3.27 -1.25
CA ILE A 24 2.32 2.65 -2.55
C ILE A 24 3.58 2.57 -3.42
N GLY A 25 3.89 1.39 -3.95
CA GLY A 25 4.84 1.23 -5.04
C GLY A 25 4.22 1.76 -6.33
N SER A 26 4.58 2.98 -6.72
CA SER A 26 3.96 3.70 -7.84
C SER A 26 4.59 3.34 -9.19
N ALA A 27 5.86 2.95 -9.23
CA ALA A 27 6.54 2.52 -10.44
C ALA A 27 7.56 1.40 -10.16
N LEU A 28 7.76 0.57 -11.18
CA LEU A 28 8.84 -0.42 -11.24
C LEU A 28 9.22 -0.50 -12.71
N THR A 29 10.41 -0.02 -13.04
CA THR A 29 10.91 0.00 -14.41
C THR A 29 12.16 -0.86 -14.53
N ASP A 30 12.30 -1.57 -15.63
CA ASP A 30 13.53 -2.26 -16.01
C ASP A 30 13.91 -1.86 -17.44
N GLY A 31 15.13 -1.37 -17.63
CA GLY A 31 15.57 -0.83 -18.93
C GLY A 31 14.70 0.34 -19.42
N GLY A 32 14.04 1.07 -18.52
CA GLY A 32 13.08 2.14 -18.84
C GLY A 32 11.66 1.65 -19.16
N VAL A 33 11.42 0.34 -19.20
CA VAL A 33 10.09 -0.24 -19.43
C VAL A 33 9.34 -0.36 -18.12
N GLN A 34 8.15 0.23 -18.04
CA GLN A 34 7.26 0.16 -16.88
C GLN A 34 6.59 -1.22 -16.77
N LEU A 35 6.81 -1.88 -15.64
CA LEU A 35 6.34 -3.26 -15.40
C LEU A 35 4.99 -3.34 -14.65
N LEU A 36 4.59 -2.28 -13.93
CA LEU A 36 3.33 -2.25 -13.19
C LEU A 36 2.20 -1.63 -14.00
N GLY A 37 1.00 -2.19 -13.86
CA GLY A 37 -0.22 -1.58 -14.37
C GLY A 37 -0.55 -0.26 -13.65
N GLN A 38 -0.38 0.86 -14.36
CA GLN A 38 -0.64 2.20 -13.84
C GLN A 38 -2.14 2.52 -13.69
N ARG A 39 -3.00 1.83 -14.45
CA ARG A 39 -4.46 1.96 -14.41
C ARG A 39 -4.89 3.43 -14.50
N ARG A 40 -5.44 4.00 -13.42
CA ARG A 40 -5.93 5.40 -13.38
C ARG A 40 -4.94 6.37 -12.71
N GLY A 41 -3.74 5.90 -12.41
CA GLY A 41 -2.67 6.68 -11.79
C GLY A 41 -2.88 6.96 -10.30
N LEU A 42 -1.89 7.67 -9.73
CA LEU A 42 -1.75 7.93 -8.30
C LEU A 42 -2.88 8.79 -7.74
N ASP A 43 -3.32 9.82 -8.47
CA ASP A 43 -4.41 10.68 -8.03
C ASP A 43 -5.71 9.90 -7.83
N ALA A 44 -6.06 9.02 -8.77
CA ALA A 44 -7.26 8.19 -8.64
C ALA A 44 -7.12 7.11 -7.55
N TYR A 45 -5.90 6.67 -7.25
CA TYR A 45 -5.62 5.79 -6.12
C TYR A 45 -5.91 6.51 -4.80
N ILE A 46 -5.38 7.71 -4.61
CA ILE A 46 -5.51 8.50 -3.38
C ILE A 46 -6.95 8.98 -3.17
N THR A 47 -7.54 9.58 -4.20
CA THR A 47 -8.82 10.29 -4.07
C THR A 47 -10.04 9.37 -4.15
N ALA A 48 -9.93 8.24 -4.84
CA ALA A 48 -11.07 7.40 -5.18
C ALA A 48 -10.84 5.90 -4.90
N GLY A 49 -9.77 5.56 -4.17
CA GLY A 49 -9.45 4.19 -3.75
C GLY A 49 -9.26 3.22 -4.94
N LYS A 50 -8.89 3.73 -6.11
CA LYS A 50 -8.69 2.90 -7.31
C LYS A 50 -7.40 2.10 -7.17
N THR A 51 -7.36 0.96 -7.83
CA THR A 51 -6.16 0.11 -7.88
C THR A 51 -5.09 0.69 -8.80
N MET A 52 -3.83 0.58 -8.41
CA MET A 52 -2.64 0.74 -9.26
C MET A 52 -1.43 0.12 -8.54
N GLY A 53 -0.31 -0.04 -9.25
CA GLY A 53 1.00 -0.26 -8.62
C GLY A 53 1.05 -1.47 -7.67
N ILE A 54 1.82 -1.34 -6.59
CA ILE A 54 2.00 -2.36 -5.55
C ILE A 54 1.57 -1.78 -4.18
N PRO A 55 0.30 -1.95 -3.77
CA PRO A 55 -0.18 -1.48 -2.47
C PRO A 55 0.30 -2.36 -1.32
N ILE A 56 0.57 -1.76 -0.15
CA ILE A 56 0.91 -2.51 1.08
C ILE A 56 -0.36 -2.95 1.80
N LEU A 57 -0.71 -4.23 1.73
CA LEU A 57 -1.93 -4.72 2.35
C LEU A 57 -1.74 -5.06 3.84
N TYR A 58 -1.75 -4.02 4.68
CA TYR A 58 -1.66 -4.14 6.13
C TYR A 58 -3.02 -3.86 6.81
N PRO A 59 -3.39 -4.60 7.88
CA PRO A 59 -2.70 -5.76 8.46
C PRO A 59 -2.97 -7.07 7.71
N TRP A 60 -3.99 -7.09 6.86
CA TRP A 60 -4.42 -8.27 6.13
C TRP A 60 -4.53 -7.99 4.64
N ALA A 61 -4.07 -8.95 3.84
CA ALA A 61 -4.21 -8.92 2.39
C ALA A 61 -5.67 -9.02 1.91
N ASN A 62 -6.53 -9.63 2.73
CA ASN A 62 -7.91 -9.89 2.38
C ASN A 62 -8.82 -9.80 3.61
N ARG A 63 -10.11 -10.01 3.38
CA ARG A 63 -11.14 -9.96 4.43
C ARG A 63 -10.92 -11.06 5.45
N LEU A 64 -11.17 -10.72 6.71
CA LEU A 64 -11.39 -11.70 7.75
C LEU A 64 -12.84 -12.20 7.70
N GLY A 65 -13.07 -13.43 8.16
CA GLY A 65 -14.42 -14.02 8.21
C GLY A 65 -15.34 -13.37 9.23
N ALA A 66 -14.79 -12.69 10.23
CA ALA A 66 -15.50 -11.94 11.26
C ALA A 66 -14.63 -10.79 11.80
N ASN A 67 -15.24 -9.86 12.55
CA ASN A 67 -14.52 -8.80 13.25
C ASN A 67 -13.77 -9.29 14.49
N THR A 68 -13.99 -10.52 14.92
CA THR A 68 -13.29 -11.12 16.06
C THR A 68 -12.56 -12.37 15.60
N TYR A 69 -11.31 -12.53 16.05
CA TYR A 69 -10.54 -13.74 15.83
C TYR A 69 -9.61 -13.99 17.03
N THR A 70 -9.18 -15.24 17.21
CA THR A 70 -8.23 -15.64 18.25
C THR A 70 -6.94 -16.12 17.60
N ALA A 71 -5.80 -15.69 18.15
CA ALA A 71 -4.46 -16.14 17.75
C ALA A 71 -3.56 -16.17 18.99
N GLU A 72 -2.79 -17.24 19.17
CA GLU A 72 -1.88 -17.41 20.33
C GLU A 72 -2.57 -17.05 21.66
N ASP A 73 -3.76 -17.62 21.90
CA ASP A 73 -4.62 -17.40 23.06
C ASP A 73 -5.13 -15.96 23.30
N ALA A 74 -4.79 -15.01 22.42
CA ALA A 74 -5.30 -13.65 22.43
C ALA A 74 -6.52 -13.51 21.51
N THR A 75 -7.62 -12.99 22.05
CA THR A 75 -8.81 -12.65 21.26
C THR A 75 -8.78 -11.19 20.86
N VAL A 76 -8.74 -10.92 19.56
CA VAL A 76 -8.74 -9.59 18.98
C VAL A 76 -10.12 -9.27 18.45
N THR A 77 -10.65 -8.10 18.79
CA THR A 77 -11.88 -7.55 18.20
C THR A 77 -11.56 -6.28 17.43
N LEU A 78 -11.86 -6.28 16.14
CA LEU A 78 -11.63 -5.18 15.21
C LEU A 78 -12.84 -4.24 15.22
N THR A 79 -12.56 -2.93 15.31
CA THR A 79 -13.59 -1.93 15.05
C THR A 79 -13.63 -1.65 13.56
N ALA A 80 -14.76 -1.95 12.92
CA ALA A 80 -15.00 -1.57 11.55
C ALA A 80 -14.89 -0.04 11.40
N GLY A 81 -14.07 0.42 10.47
CA GLY A 81 -13.99 1.84 10.08
C GLY A 81 -13.01 2.73 10.86
N LEU A 82 -12.25 2.23 11.85
CA LEU A 82 -11.20 3.04 12.51
C LEU A 82 -9.87 3.07 11.76
N THR A 83 -9.56 2.03 11.00
CA THR A 83 -8.86 2.13 9.72
C THR A 83 -9.95 2.17 8.65
N GLU A 84 -9.73 2.65 7.42
CA GLU A 84 -10.74 2.65 6.33
C GLU A 84 -11.27 1.23 5.91
N PHE A 85 -11.22 0.25 6.81
CA PHE A 85 -11.85 -1.05 6.79
C PHE A 85 -13.36 -0.96 7.09
N ALA A 86 -14.16 -0.65 6.07
CA ALA A 86 -15.60 -0.94 6.11
C ALA A 86 -15.86 -2.37 5.57
N PRO A 87 -16.39 -3.32 6.38
CA PRO A 87 -16.59 -4.71 5.97
C PRO A 87 -17.61 -4.91 4.82
N THR A 88 -18.26 -3.85 4.34
CA THR A 88 -19.34 -3.91 3.35
C THR A 88 -19.02 -3.25 2.00
N ARG A 89 -17.83 -2.70 1.77
CA ARG A 89 -17.42 -2.21 0.44
C ARG A 89 -16.43 -3.17 -0.23
N PRO A 90 -16.65 -3.58 -1.49
CA PRO A 90 -15.66 -4.34 -2.24
C PRO A 90 -14.45 -3.45 -2.55
N GLY A 91 -13.37 -3.59 -1.77
CA GLY A 91 -12.08 -2.98 -2.07
C GLY A 91 -11.37 -2.21 -0.97
N CYS A 92 -11.56 -2.56 0.32
CA CYS A 92 -10.77 -1.99 1.42
C CYS A 92 -9.27 -2.06 1.12
N ARG A 93 -8.58 -0.92 1.16
CA ARG A 93 -7.15 -0.79 0.86
C ARG A 93 -6.50 0.23 1.78
N SER A 94 -5.19 0.07 1.91
CA SER A 94 -4.25 0.72 2.82
C SER A 94 -3.90 2.15 2.40
N THR A 95 -4.70 3.13 2.77
CA THR A 95 -4.37 4.55 2.58
C THR A 95 -3.88 5.23 3.86
N VAL A 96 -3.47 4.45 4.87
CA VAL A 96 -2.84 4.98 6.09
C VAL A 96 -1.45 5.51 5.73
N SER A 97 -1.24 6.83 5.81
CA SER A 97 0.09 7.43 5.65
C SER A 97 1.07 6.83 6.67
N TRP A 98 2.18 6.27 6.18
CA TRP A 98 3.20 5.70 7.07
C TRP A 98 4.08 6.83 7.62
N PRO A 99 4.53 6.74 8.89
CA PRO A 99 5.49 7.70 9.42
C PRO A 99 6.78 7.66 8.59
N HIS A 100 7.30 8.84 8.26
CA HIS A 100 8.59 8.98 7.57
C HIS A 100 9.69 8.40 8.47
N ILE A 101 10.39 7.37 7.98
CA ILE A 101 11.63 6.89 8.60
C ILE A 101 12.77 7.77 8.06
N PRO A 102 13.46 8.58 8.89
CA PRO A 102 14.61 9.32 8.42
C PRO A 102 15.73 8.35 8.02
N ALA A 103 16.38 8.62 6.89
CA ALA A 103 17.60 7.90 6.51
C ALA A 103 18.67 8.18 7.56
N GLY A 104 19.13 7.15 8.27
CA GLY A 104 20.23 7.26 9.23
C GLY A 104 21.52 7.69 8.51
N GLY A 105 22.24 8.63 9.12
CA GLY A 105 23.60 9.02 8.73
C GLY A 105 24.68 8.15 9.33
#